data_AF-A9A3G3-F1
#
_entry.id   AF-A9A3G3-F1
#
_cell.length_a   1.000
_cell.length_b   1.000
_cell.length_c   1.000
_cell.angle_alpha   90.00
_cell.angle_beta   90.00
_cell.angle_gamma   90.00
#
_symmetry.space_group_name_H-M   'P 1'
#
loop_
_entity.id
_entity.type
_entity.pdbx_description
1 polymer ?
#
loop_
_entity_poly.entity_id
_entity_poly.type
_entity_poly.pdbx_seq_one_letter_code
_entity_poly.pdbx_strand_id
1 'polypeptide(L)'
;MQMKLDFTPDQVVCSENLVKLIKKTTGDASCVKPKTAERLSELGWSNPLSEKKIEEISAKKAKKGEPAGTIEKIATLKQSTKVIKGSTATGVTGYAFVFDACADSKTVRNPEIFVTSDSETKSVKLGSMLKANSCYTSSVIIKAADPNSISATLLNKGGISEKISSLETQITDLKERITAAKQKIPRDGEPSPENLSNISTLKKELKSLQDQLRRYLMVLYVPPNTKATELDLPKSITGQPLEGMSTNLISVTEAVAKPDSSNPDLKRYDVVFEACTGKDTVRIPVIDIVSDSASTTVKLIDRIVPNSCQVGIAKINALDSESIEPKISTHSKASSEVEKLEKKIDKLQTDLSEQRKSLNQLTSKKLDSTGEEQATEIVQNIEKLRLDLLENRTKLYKLLLLV
;
A
#
# COMPACT_ATOMS: atom_id res chain seq x y z
N MET A 1 -0.68 6.07 -17.30
CA MET A 1 0.08 5.16 -16.41
C MET A 1 -0.29 3.70 -16.64
N GLN A 2 -1.58 3.33 -16.71
CA GLN A 2 -1.98 1.95 -17.07
C GLN A 2 -1.45 1.50 -18.44
N MET A 3 -1.49 2.36 -19.47
CA MET A 3 -0.90 2.00 -20.78
C MET A 3 0.63 1.82 -20.77
N LYS A 4 1.35 2.31 -19.75
CA LYS A 4 2.79 2.03 -19.57
C LYS A 4 3.06 0.67 -18.90
N LEU A 5 1.99 -0.04 -18.54
CA LEU A 5 1.99 -1.35 -17.89
C LEU A 5 1.29 -2.37 -18.81
N ASP A 6 1.46 -2.19 -20.12
CA ASP A 6 0.97 -3.05 -21.21
C ASP A 6 -0.55 -3.24 -21.30
N PHE A 7 -1.33 -2.35 -20.70
CA PHE A 7 -2.79 -2.32 -20.90
C PHE A 7 -3.13 -1.72 -22.27
N THR A 8 -3.94 -2.44 -23.05
CA THR A 8 -4.51 -1.89 -24.28
C THR A 8 -5.50 -0.75 -23.95
N PRO A 9 -5.77 0.16 -24.90
CA PRO A 9 -6.72 1.25 -24.70
C PRO A 9 -8.09 0.78 -24.18
N ASP A 10 -8.57 -0.38 -24.65
CA ASP A 10 -9.82 -0.98 -24.20
C ASP A 10 -9.77 -1.54 -22.77
N GLN A 11 -8.58 -1.84 -22.26
CA GLN A 11 -8.40 -2.37 -20.92
C GLN A 11 -8.25 -1.27 -19.86
N VAL A 12 -7.98 -0.03 -20.26
CA VAL A 12 -7.88 1.09 -19.32
C VAL A 12 -9.19 1.30 -18.56
N VAL A 13 -9.07 1.38 -17.23
CA VAL A 13 -10.17 1.69 -16.31
C VAL A 13 -9.95 3.09 -15.73
N CYS A 14 -10.95 3.94 -15.84
CA CYS A 14 -10.86 5.31 -15.33
C CYS A 14 -11.25 5.41 -13.86
N SER A 15 -10.65 6.37 -13.15
CA SER A 15 -11.09 6.78 -11.82
C SER A 15 -12.55 7.25 -11.85
N GLU A 16 -13.18 7.31 -10.69
CA GLU A 16 -14.58 7.69 -10.57
C GLU A 16 -14.89 9.06 -11.17
N ASN A 17 -16.11 9.19 -11.70
CA ASN A 17 -16.58 10.39 -12.40
C ASN A 17 -15.76 10.77 -13.65
N LEU A 18 -14.83 9.93 -14.09
CA LEU A 18 -14.14 10.07 -15.36
C LEU A 18 -14.66 9.05 -16.38
N VAL A 19 -14.52 9.41 -17.64
CA VAL A 19 -14.98 8.66 -18.79
C VAL A 19 -13.78 8.38 -19.68
N LYS A 20 -13.68 7.13 -20.15
CA LYS A 20 -12.64 6.73 -21.07
C LYS A 20 -12.96 7.18 -22.49
N LEU A 21 -12.05 7.96 -23.06
CA LEU A 21 -11.98 8.24 -24.50
C LEU A 21 -10.78 7.53 -25.11
N ILE A 22 -10.91 7.15 -26.39
CA ILE A 22 -9.81 6.63 -27.21
C ILE A 22 -9.52 7.67 -28.28
N LYS A 23 -8.31 8.19 -28.29
CA LYS A 23 -7.86 9.25 -29.19
C LYS A 23 -7.77 8.71 -30.61
N LYS A 24 -8.43 9.37 -31.56
CA LYS A 24 -8.55 8.89 -32.95
C LYS A 24 -7.19 8.77 -33.65
N THR A 25 -6.26 9.68 -33.34
CA THR A 25 -4.97 9.76 -34.05
C THR A 25 -3.91 8.78 -33.57
N THR A 26 -3.97 8.35 -32.31
CA THR A 26 -2.92 7.52 -31.69
C THR A 26 -3.44 6.17 -31.20
N GLY A 27 -4.76 6.02 -31.07
CA GLY A 27 -5.36 4.87 -30.40
C GLY A 27 -5.26 4.94 -28.88
N ASP A 28 -4.62 5.95 -28.30
CA ASP A 28 -4.41 6.01 -26.84
C ASP A 28 -5.68 6.28 -26.06
N ALA A 29 -5.82 5.63 -24.90
CA ALA A 29 -6.90 5.88 -23.96
C ALA A 29 -6.60 7.04 -23.01
N SER A 30 -7.59 7.89 -22.76
CA SER A 30 -7.55 9.00 -21.81
C SER A 30 -8.81 9.03 -20.95
N CYS A 31 -8.65 9.34 -19.67
CA CYS A 31 -9.75 9.48 -18.72
C CYS A 31 -10.05 10.96 -18.50
N VAL A 32 -11.23 11.41 -18.93
CA VAL A 32 -11.62 12.82 -18.90
C VAL A 32 -12.97 13.01 -18.23
N LYS A 33 -13.28 14.24 -17.78
CA LYS A 33 -14.60 14.55 -17.22
C LYS A 33 -15.69 14.38 -18.29
N PRO A 34 -16.92 13.95 -17.94
CA PRO A 34 -18.05 13.80 -18.86
C PRO A 34 -18.27 14.98 -19.81
N LYS A 35 -18.29 16.22 -19.29
CA LYS A 35 -18.45 17.44 -20.10
C LYS A 35 -17.31 17.63 -21.11
N THR A 36 -16.08 17.25 -20.72
CA THR A 36 -14.92 17.30 -21.61
C THR A 36 -14.96 16.18 -22.63
N ALA A 37 -15.52 15.02 -22.27
CA ALA A 37 -15.61 13.86 -23.16
C ALA A 37 -16.47 14.16 -24.39
N GLU A 38 -17.65 14.75 -24.19
CA GLU A 38 -18.55 15.15 -25.27
C GLU A 38 -17.88 16.16 -26.20
N ARG A 39 -17.35 17.25 -25.64
CA ARG A 39 -16.67 18.30 -26.42
C ARG A 39 -15.49 17.75 -27.23
N LEU A 40 -14.69 16.84 -26.67
CA LEU A 40 -13.57 16.23 -27.39
C LEU A 40 -14.04 15.26 -28.49
N SER A 41 -15.17 14.59 -28.28
CA SER A 41 -15.78 13.75 -29.32
C SER A 41 -16.34 14.59 -30.47
N GLU A 42 -17.03 15.70 -30.16
CA GLU A 42 -17.58 16.63 -31.16
C GLU A 42 -16.48 17.30 -32.01
N LEU A 43 -15.34 17.63 -31.37
CA LEU A 43 -14.16 18.18 -32.05
C LEU A 43 -13.35 17.13 -32.84
N GLY A 44 -13.82 15.88 -32.92
CA GLY A 44 -13.18 14.80 -33.68
C GLY A 44 -11.86 14.30 -33.08
N TRP A 45 -11.57 14.64 -31.83
CA TRP A 45 -10.33 14.24 -31.15
C TRP A 45 -10.35 12.76 -30.73
N SER A 46 -11.53 12.22 -30.43
CA SER A 46 -11.75 10.81 -30.11
C SER A 46 -12.68 10.13 -31.11
N ASN A 47 -12.73 8.79 -31.07
CA ASN A 47 -13.79 8.05 -31.76
C ASN A 47 -15.18 8.51 -31.28
N PRO A 48 -16.21 8.48 -32.15
CA PRO A 48 -17.58 8.83 -31.76
C PRO A 48 -18.02 7.99 -30.56
N LEU A 49 -18.63 8.66 -29.59
CA LEU A 49 -19.24 7.97 -28.44
C LEU A 49 -20.45 7.16 -28.94
N SER A 50 -20.51 5.87 -28.59
CA SER A 50 -21.71 5.06 -28.84
C SER A 50 -22.87 5.56 -27.98
N GLU A 51 -24.12 5.32 -28.41
CA GLU A 51 -25.33 5.69 -27.66
C GLU A 51 -25.30 5.20 -26.21
N LYS A 52 -24.88 3.95 -26.00
CA LYS A 52 -24.67 3.37 -24.67
C LYS A 52 -23.66 4.15 -23.81
N LYS A 53 -22.59 4.69 -24.41
CA LYS A 53 -21.63 5.54 -23.70
C LYS A 53 -22.20 6.93 -23.43
N ILE A 54 -23.02 7.47 -24.32
CA ILE A 54 -23.70 8.75 -24.13
C ILE A 54 -24.68 8.66 -22.96
N GLU A 55 -25.44 7.56 -22.86
CA GLU A 55 -26.29 7.26 -21.71
C GLU A 55 -25.49 7.08 -20.41
N GLU A 56 -24.33 6.42 -20.46
CA GLU A 56 -23.46 6.29 -19.29
C GLU A 56 -22.89 7.65 -18.84
N ILE A 57 -22.54 8.52 -19.79
CA ILE A 57 -22.06 9.89 -19.55
C ILE A 57 -23.17 10.76 -18.96
N SER A 58 -24.41 10.66 -19.47
CA SER A 58 -25.55 11.42 -18.98
C SER A 58 -25.99 10.94 -17.59
N ALA A 59 -25.99 9.63 -17.33
CA ALA A 59 -26.22 9.07 -16.00
C ALA A 59 -25.15 9.50 -14.98
N LYS A 60 -23.86 9.54 -15.40
CA LYS A 60 -22.74 10.05 -14.58
C LYS A 60 -22.77 11.57 -14.36
N LYS A 61 -23.40 12.33 -15.26
CA LYS A 61 -23.66 13.77 -15.07
C LYS A 61 -24.79 14.00 -14.06
N ALA A 62 -25.83 13.16 -14.08
CA ALA A 62 -27.00 13.29 -13.22
C ALA A 62 -26.74 12.79 -11.78
N LYS A 63 -25.96 11.72 -11.63
CA LYS A 63 -25.50 11.25 -10.32
C LYS A 63 -24.16 11.91 -10.00
N LYS A 64 -24.19 13.04 -9.29
CA LYS A 64 -23.04 13.42 -8.44
C LYS A 64 -22.88 12.22 -7.51
N GLY A 65 -21.92 11.33 -7.81
CA GLY A 65 -21.85 10.01 -7.18
C GLY A 65 -22.05 10.15 -5.68
N GLU A 66 -22.97 9.37 -5.11
CA GLU A 66 -23.19 9.37 -3.67
C GLU A 66 -21.82 9.23 -3.01
N PRO A 67 -21.45 10.14 -2.09
CA PRO A 67 -20.19 10.04 -1.41
C PRO A 67 -20.16 8.67 -0.73
N ALA A 68 -19.09 7.91 -0.95
CA ALA A 68 -18.95 6.57 -0.34
C ALA A 68 -18.86 6.61 1.18
N GLY A 69 -18.73 7.82 1.72
CA GLY A 69 -18.54 8.12 3.12
C GLY A 69 -18.45 9.62 3.34
N THR A 70 -18.52 10.02 4.60
CA THR A 70 -18.41 11.39 5.06
C THR A 70 -17.09 11.61 5.80
N ILE A 71 -16.60 12.85 5.78
CA ILE A 71 -15.50 13.26 6.64
C ILE A 71 -16.06 14.24 7.65
N GLU A 72 -15.95 13.90 8.92
CA GLU A 72 -16.34 14.77 10.03
C GLU A 72 -15.08 15.37 10.67
N LYS A 73 -15.07 16.70 10.78
CA LYS A 73 -14.00 17.41 11.48
C LYS A 73 -14.20 17.23 12.98
N ILE A 74 -13.22 16.62 13.65
CA ILE A 74 -13.23 16.44 15.10
C ILE A 74 -12.55 17.63 15.79
N ALA A 75 -11.34 17.97 15.35
CA ALA A 75 -10.59 19.06 15.95
C ALA A 75 -9.58 19.69 14.97
N THR A 76 -9.19 20.93 15.27
CA THR A 76 -8.04 21.59 14.65
C THR A 76 -7.21 22.22 15.75
N LEU A 77 -6.03 21.66 15.98
CA LEU A 77 -5.15 22.07 17.06
C LEU A 77 -3.94 22.79 16.46
N LYS A 78 -3.71 24.03 16.90
CA LYS A 78 -2.53 24.79 16.50
C LYS A 78 -1.29 24.10 17.03
N GLN A 79 -0.34 23.74 16.16
CA GLN A 79 0.95 23.23 16.60
C GLN A 79 1.82 24.39 17.04
N SER A 80 2.24 24.36 18.30
CA SER A 80 3.17 25.34 18.84
C SER A 80 4.58 25.04 18.33
N THR A 81 4.92 25.48 17.12
CA THR A 81 6.32 25.59 16.75
C THR A 81 6.93 26.75 17.53
N LYS A 82 8.05 26.52 18.23
CA LYS A 82 8.84 27.61 18.84
C LYS A 82 9.11 28.63 17.74
N VAL A 83 8.51 29.80 17.84
CA VAL A 83 8.73 30.91 16.91
C VAL A 83 10.21 31.25 17.00
N ILE A 84 10.97 30.95 15.94
CA ILE A 84 12.32 31.50 15.78
C ILE A 84 12.11 33.01 15.71
N LYS A 85 12.54 33.74 16.75
CA LYS A 85 12.48 35.21 16.81
C LYS A 85 13.14 35.77 15.55
N GLY A 86 12.34 36.30 14.62
CA GLY A 86 12.87 36.97 13.42
C GLY A 86 11.97 36.96 12.18
N SER A 87 10.95 36.11 12.09
CA SER A 87 10.06 36.06 10.91
C SER A 87 8.83 36.96 11.11
N THR A 88 8.75 38.05 10.35
CA THR A 88 7.62 39.01 10.31
C THR A 88 6.56 38.68 9.26
N ALA A 89 6.58 37.49 8.66
CA ALA A 89 5.50 37.08 7.76
C ALA A 89 4.26 36.70 8.58
N THR A 90 3.11 37.28 8.27
CA THR A 90 1.77 36.84 8.69
C THR A 90 1.68 35.32 8.54
N GLY A 91 1.87 34.62 9.66
CA GLY A 91 2.59 33.36 9.67
C GLY A 91 1.71 32.17 9.39
N VAL A 92 1.88 31.58 8.20
CA VAL A 92 1.43 30.23 7.90
C VAL A 92 1.85 29.32 9.05
N THR A 93 0.87 28.81 9.80
CA THR A 93 1.09 28.01 11.00
C THR A 93 0.72 26.55 10.73
N GLY A 94 1.43 25.60 11.34
CA GLY A 94 1.06 24.19 11.32
C GLY A 94 -0.13 23.92 12.25
N TYR A 95 -1.11 23.16 11.77
CA TYR A 95 -2.25 22.68 12.53
C TYR A 95 -2.33 21.17 12.44
N ALA A 96 -2.57 20.49 13.56
CA ALA A 96 -3.02 19.11 13.55
C ALA A 96 -4.53 19.10 13.30
N PHE A 97 -4.92 18.68 12.11
CA PHE A 97 -6.31 18.51 11.71
C PHE A 97 -6.73 17.06 11.97
N VAL A 98 -7.63 16.87 12.94
CA VAL A 98 -8.16 15.55 13.35
C VAL A 98 -9.55 15.40 12.76
N PHE A 99 -9.80 14.28 12.12
CA PHE A 99 -11.05 13.99 11.44
C PHE A 99 -11.44 12.52 11.55
N ASP A 100 -12.74 12.26 11.49
CA ASP A 100 -13.31 10.94 11.32
C ASP A 100 -13.68 10.73 9.87
N ALA A 101 -13.20 9.63 9.29
CA ALA A 101 -13.63 9.16 7.99
C ALA A 101 -14.64 8.05 8.18
N CYS A 102 -15.90 8.32 7.90
CA CYS A 102 -17.00 7.38 8.05
C CYS A 102 -17.41 6.84 6.70
N ALA A 103 -17.59 5.52 6.61
CA ALA A 103 -18.26 4.89 5.48
C ALA A 103 -19.74 4.71 5.84
N ASP A 104 -20.62 5.15 4.94
CA ASP A 104 -22.07 5.02 5.10
C ASP A 104 -22.48 3.55 4.84
N SER A 105 -23.38 3.29 3.89
CA SER A 105 -23.85 1.93 3.63
C SER A 105 -22.86 1.00 2.92
N LYS A 106 -21.67 1.49 2.53
CA LYS A 106 -20.77 0.78 1.61
C LYS A 106 -19.34 0.75 2.10
N THR A 107 -18.67 -0.37 1.84
CA THR A 107 -17.25 -0.54 2.17
C THR A 107 -16.37 0.26 1.20
N VAL A 108 -15.46 1.07 1.73
CA VAL A 108 -14.49 1.87 0.96
C VAL A 108 -13.11 1.23 1.05
N ARG A 109 -12.58 0.78 -0.09
CA ARG A 109 -11.24 0.18 -0.19
C ARG A 109 -10.19 1.27 -0.45
N ASN A 110 -9.09 1.18 0.29
CA ASN A 110 -7.95 2.10 0.20
C ASN A 110 -8.38 3.58 0.22
N PRO A 111 -9.05 4.02 1.31
CA PRO A 111 -9.60 5.38 1.40
C PRO A 111 -8.48 6.40 1.29
N GLU A 112 -8.70 7.45 0.51
CA GLU A 112 -7.76 8.53 0.34
C GLU A 112 -8.50 9.85 0.57
N ILE A 113 -7.92 10.70 1.42
CA ILE A 113 -8.57 11.90 1.93
C ILE A 113 -7.69 13.08 1.57
N PHE A 114 -8.27 14.05 0.88
CA PHE A 114 -7.61 15.33 0.63
C PHE A 114 -7.99 16.31 1.73
N VAL A 115 -6.98 16.75 2.47
CA VAL A 115 -7.11 17.83 3.44
C VAL A 115 -6.51 19.08 2.81
N THR A 116 -7.34 20.10 2.64
CA THR A 116 -7.03 21.32 1.89
C THR A 116 -7.17 22.51 2.83
N SER A 117 -6.20 23.41 2.80
CA SER A 117 -6.25 24.72 3.44
C SER A 117 -6.07 25.82 2.40
N ASP A 118 -6.09 27.07 2.84
CA ASP A 118 -5.67 28.23 2.05
C ASP A 118 -4.20 28.20 1.60
N SER A 119 -3.37 27.35 2.22
CA SER A 119 -1.92 27.36 2.03
C SER A 119 -1.40 26.08 1.35
N GLU A 120 -2.02 24.92 1.57
CA GLU A 120 -1.58 23.66 0.97
C GLU A 120 -2.71 22.64 0.83
N THR A 121 -2.44 21.55 0.10
CA THR A 121 -3.33 20.37 0.05
C THR A 121 -2.50 19.13 0.30
N LYS A 122 -2.93 18.30 1.24
CA LYS A 122 -2.29 17.03 1.60
C LYS A 122 -3.21 15.85 1.30
N SER A 123 -2.61 14.77 0.81
CA SER A 123 -3.29 13.49 0.66
C SER A 123 -2.95 12.58 1.83
N VAL A 124 -3.99 12.03 2.48
CA VAL A 124 -3.89 11.06 3.56
C VAL A 124 -4.49 9.75 3.07
N LYS A 125 -3.65 8.71 2.98
CA LYS A 125 -4.12 7.34 2.71
C LYS A 125 -4.39 6.65 4.03
N LEU A 126 -5.61 6.16 4.22
CA LEU A 126 -5.93 5.37 5.40
C LEU A 126 -5.37 3.95 5.24
N GLY A 127 -4.69 3.46 6.27
CA GLY A 127 -4.04 2.14 6.24
C GLY A 127 -5.00 0.96 6.23
N SER A 128 -6.28 1.19 6.54
CA SER A 128 -7.31 0.16 6.60
C SER A 128 -8.51 0.49 5.71
N MET A 129 -9.21 -0.57 5.28
CA MET A 129 -10.50 -0.47 4.60
C MET A 129 -11.56 0.07 5.56
N LEU A 130 -12.35 1.07 5.14
CA LEU A 130 -13.52 1.51 5.89
C LEU A 130 -14.65 0.53 5.60
N LYS A 131 -15.10 -0.22 6.62
CA LYS A 131 -16.26 -1.11 6.48
C LYS A 131 -17.53 -0.27 6.42
N ALA A 132 -18.57 -0.79 5.78
CA ALA A 132 -19.89 -0.16 5.83
C ALA A 132 -20.31 0.13 7.29
N ASN A 133 -20.85 1.32 7.52
CA ASN A 133 -21.34 1.86 8.79
C ASN A 133 -20.24 1.90 9.87
N SER A 134 -19.00 2.20 9.48
CA SER A 134 -17.88 2.34 10.41
C SER A 134 -17.09 3.61 10.14
N CYS A 135 -16.49 4.15 11.20
CA CYS A 135 -15.65 5.34 11.15
C CYS A 135 -14.22 5.01 11.54
N TYR A 136 -13.27 5.77 11.00
CA TYR A 136 -11.86 5.69 11.34
C TYR A 136 -11.32 7.09 11.60
N THR A 137 -10.82 7.32 12.82
CA THR A 137 -10.21 8.58 13.20
C THR A 137 -8.77 8.65 12.70
N SER A 138 -8.42 9.76 12.09
CA SER A 138 -7.06 10.05 11.64
C SER A 138 -6.72 11.51 11.85
N SER A 139 -5.43 11.84 11.79
CA SER A 139 -4.95 13.22 11.87
C SER A 139 -3.91 13.49 10.79
N VAL A 140 -3.85 14.74 10.34
CA VAL A 140 -2.78 15.23 9.46
C VAL A 140 -2.31 16.59 9.91
N ILE A 141 -1.01 16.83 9.81
CA ILE A 141 -0.45 18.16 10.02
C ILE A 141 -0.60 18.94 8.71
N ILE A 142 -1.31 20.05 8.74
CA ILE A 142 -1.54 20.93 7.59
C ILE A 142 -1.20 22.37 7.94
N LYS A 143 -0.57 23.08 7.02
CA LYS A 143 -0.25 24.50 7.13
C LYS A 143 -1.44 25.32 6.69
N ALA A 144 -1.78 26.37 7.44
CA ALA A 144 -2.81 27.32 7.04
C ALA A 144 -2.49 28.72 7.59
N ALA A 145 -2.96 29.77 6.91
CA ALA A 145 -2.98 31.12 7.50
C ALA A 145 -4.26 31.28 8.34
N ASP A 146 -5.40 30.82 7.83
CA ASP A 146 -6.65 30.71 8.58
C ASP A 146 -7.00 29.24 8.91
N PRO A 147 -7.12 28.84 10.20
CA PRO A 147 -7.53 27.47 10.57
C PRO A 147 -8.94 27.09 10.08
N ASN A 148 -9.81 28.06 9.80
CA ASN A 148 -11.16 27.79 9.28
C ASN A 148 -11.16 27.47 7.78
N SER A 149 -10.06 27.74 7.07
CA SER A 149 -9.88 27.33 5.67
C SER A 149 -9.64 25.83 5.52
N ILE A 150 -9.27 25.14 6.60
CA ILE A 150 -8.94 23.71 6.58
C ILE A 150 -10.22 22.90 6.43
N SER A 151 -10.31 22.17 5.32
CA SER A 151 -11.39 21.26 4.99
C SER A 151 -10.83 19.90 4.56
N ALA A 152 -11.64 18.84 4.68
CA ALA A 152 -11.25 17.52 4.24
C ALA A 152 -12.34 16.90 3.36
N THR A 153 -11.90 16.17 2.34
CA THR A 153 -12.78 15.50 1.38
C THR A 153 -12.30 14.08 1.15
N LEU A 154 -13.21 13.12 1.28
CA LEU A 154 -12.95 11.74 0.89
C LEU A 154 -12.93 11.67 -0.64
N LEU A 155 -11.80 11.28 -1.22
CA LEU A 155 -11.76 10.99 -2.64
C LEU A 155 -12.60 9.75 -2.90
N ASN A 156 -13.68 9.94 -3.68
CA ASN A 156 -14.64 8.87 -3.95
C ASN A 156 -13.94 7.73 -4.70
N LYS A 157 -13.72 6.63 -4.00
CA LYS A 157 -13.34 5.30 -4.51
C LYS A 157 -14.45 4.27 -4.20
N GLY A 158 -15.64 4.72 -3.83
CA GLY A 158 -16.78 3.87 -3.47
C GLY A 158 -17.30 3.04 -4.63
N GLY A 159 -17.54 3.64 -5.78
CA GLY A 159 -17.95 2.93 -7.00
C GLY A 159 -16.93 1.91 -7.49
N ILE A 160 -15.62 2.19 -7.37
CA ILE A 160 -14.57 1.20 -7.66
C ILE A 160 -14.62 0.06 -6.64
N SER A 161 -14.80 0.39 -5.36
CA SER A 161 -14.91 -0.60 -4.27
C SER A 161 -16.14 -1.49 -4.41
N GLU A 162 -17.27 -0.92 -4.84
CA GLU A 162 -18.49 -1.64 -5.20
C GLU A 162 -18.25 -2.58 -6.37
N LYS A 163 -17.59 -2.08 -7.43
CA LYS A 163 -17.33 -2.90 -8.62
C LYS A 163 -16.42 -4.08 -8.30
N ILE A 164 -15.43 -3.87 -7.44
CA ILE A 164 -14.57 -4.95 -6.90
C ILE A 164 -15.40 -5.96 -6.14
N SER A 165 -16.24 -5.52 -5.21
CA SER A 165 -17.08 -6.41 -4.38
C SER A 165 -18.08 -7.21 -5.21
N SER A 166 -18.67 -6.57 -6.24
CA SER A 166 -19.53 -7.21 -7.22
C SER A 166 -18.78 -8.28 -8.04
N LEU A 167 -17.57 -7.97 -8.53
CA LEU A 167 -16.73 -8.91 -9.28
C LEU A 167 -16.29 -10.10 -8.41
N GLU A 168 -15.91 -9.87 -7.15
CA GLU A 168 -15.57 -10.93 -6.19
C GLU A 168 -16.77 -11.87 -5.96
N THR A 169 -17.98 -11.31 -5.83
CA THR A 169 -19.23 -12.09 -5.69
C THR A 169 -19.50 -12.93 -6.94
N GLN A 170 -19.42 -12.33 -8.13
CA GLN A 170 -19.62 -13.02 -9.41
C GLN A 170 -18.58 -14.14 -9.63
N ILE A 171 -17.32 -13.91 -9.26
CA ILE A 171 -16.26 -14.94 -9.32
C ILE A 171 -16.58 -16.11 -8.39
N THR A 172 -17.14 -15.84 -7.21
CA THR A 172 -17.49 -16.87 -6.23
C THR A 172 -18.65 -17.72 -6.76
N ASP A 173 -19.75 -17.09 -7.20
CA ASP A 173 -20.89 -17.77 -7.83
C ASP A 173 -20.45 -18.63 -9.04
N LEU A 174 -19.60 -18.08 -9.90
CA LEU A 174 -19.14 -18.80 -11.09
C LEU A 174 -18.24 -20.00 -10.72
N LYS A 175 -17.42 -19.90 -9.67
CA LYS A 175 -16.64 -21.04 -9.15
C LYS A 175 -17.56 -22.13 -8.59
N GLU A 176 -18.63 -21.76 -7.90
CA GLU A 176 -19.64 -22.70 -7.40
C GLU A 176 -20.35 -23.40 -8.57
N ARG A 177 -20.79 -22.64 -9.59
CA ARG A 177 -21.40 -23.18 -10.81
C ARG A 177 -20.47 -24.13 -11.57
N ILE A 178 -19.17 -23.82 -11.67
CA ILE A 178 -18.16 -24.72 -12.26
C ILE A 178 -18.03 -26.01 -11.43
N THR A 179 -18.05 -25.90 -10.11
CA THR A 179 -17.93 -27.06 -9.21
C THR A 179 -19.16 -27.97 -9.33
N ALA A 180 -20.36 -27.38 -9.33
CA ALA A 180 -21.61 -28.10 -9.57
C ALA A 180 -21.65 -28.76 -10.96
N ALA A 181 -21.18 -28.06 -12.00
CA ALA A 181 -21.09 -28.63 -13.35
C ALA A 181 -20.10 -29.80 -13.43
N LYS A 182 -18.96 -29.74 -12.73
CA LYS A 182 -18.00 -30.84 -12.65
C LYS A 182 -18.58 -32.07 -11.94
N GLN A 183 -19.40 -31.88 -10.90
CA GLN A 183 -20.04 -32.97 -10.18
C GLN A 183 -21.07 -33.73 -11.02
N LYS A 184 -21.62 -33.09 -12.07
CA LYS A 184 -22.54 -33.72 -13.03
C LYS A 184 -21.85 -34.60 -14.07
N ILE A 185 -20.51 -34.60 -14.12
CA ILE A 185 -19.76 -35.50 -15.01
C ILE A 185 -19.70 -36.89 -14.33
N PRO A 186 -20.20 -37.96 -14.98
CA PRO A 186 -20.07 -39.32 -14.45
C PRO A 186 -18.60 -39.66 -14.18
N ARG A 187 -18.30 -40.28 -13.03
CA ARG A 187 -16.94 -40.71 -12.69
C ARG A 187 -16.45 -41.88 -13.54
N ASP A 188 -17.39 -42.69 -14.04
CA ASP A 188 -17.10 -43.99 -14.67
C ASP A 188 -17.60 -44.06 -16.14
N GLY A 189 -17.80 -42.93 -16.82
CA GLY A 189 -18.26 -42.87 -18.21
C GLY A 189 -17.64 -41.74 -19.03
N GLU A 190 -17.71 -41.83 -20.36
CA GLU A 190 -17.23 -40.76 -21.26
C GLU A 190 -18.01 -39.45 -21.00
N PRO A 191 -17.32 -38.32 -20.74
CA PRO A 191 -17.98 -37.05 -20.52
C PRO A 191 -18.70 -36.61 -21.80
N SER A 192 -19.97 -36.20 -21.69
CA SER A 192 -20.67 -35.67 -22.86
C SER A 192 -19.96 -34.40 -23.38
N PRO A 193 -19.81 -34.23 -24.71
CA PRO A 193 -19.16 -33.05 -25.31
C PRO A 193 -19.79 -31.73 -24.88
N GLU A 194 -21.11 -31.73 -24.65
CA GLU A 194 -21.87 -30.57 -24.18
C GLU A 194 -21.46 -30.15 -22.77
N ASN A 195 -21.26 -31.10 -21.85
CA ASN A 195 -20.82 -30.81 -20.49
C ASN A 195 -19.39 -30.24 -20.46
N LEU A 196 -18.51 -30.74 -21.31
CA LEU A 196 -17.14 -30.22 -21.46
C LEU A 196 -17.14 -28.80 -22.07
N SER A 197 -17.98 -28.56 -23.08
CA SER A 197 -18.14 -27.24 -23.72
C SER A 197 -18.67 -26.19 -22.73
N ASN A 198 -19.68 -26.57 -21.92
CA ASN A 198 -20.24 -25.69 -20.88
C ASN A 198 -19.19 -25.31 -19.83
N ILE A 199 -18.41 -26.28 -19.33
CA ILE A 199 -17.33 -26.00 -18.36
C ILE A 199 -16.23 -25.13 -18.97
N SER A 200 -15.88 -25.36 -20.25
CA SER A 200 -14.92 -24.52 -20.97
C SER A 200 -15.38 -23.06 -21.05
N THR A 201 -16.66 -22.85 -21.37
CA THR A 201 -17.29 -21.52 -21.44
C THR A 201 -17.28 -20.83 -20.08
N LEU A 202 -17.70 -21.52 -19.02
CA LEU A 202 -17.66 -20.99 -17.65
C LEU A 202 -16.24 -20.65 -17.19
N LYS A 203 -15.23 -21.46 -17.55
CA LYS A 203 -13.82 -21.17 -17.25
C LYS A 203 -13.30 -19.94 -18.01
N LYS A 204 -13.73 -19.73 -19.25
CA LYS A 204 -13.39 -18.52 -20.02
C LYS A 204 -13.99 -17.28 -19.38
N GLU A 205 -15.25 -17.35 -18.97
CA GLU A 205 -15.94 -16.28 -18.24
C GLU A 205 -15.25 -15.99 -16.89
N LEU A 206 -14.85 -17.03 -16.16
CA LEU A 206 -14.10 -16.88 -14.90
C LEU A 206 -12.79 -16.14 -15.12
N LYS A 207 -12.03 -16.51 -16.15
CA LYS A 207 -10.77 -15.85 -16.48
C LYS A 207 -11.01 -14.37 -16.86
N SER A 208 -12.08 -14.09 -17.59
CA SER A 208 -12.48 -12.72 -17.96
C SER A 208 -12.80 -11.87 -16.72
N LEU A 209 -13.62 -12.38 -15.80
CA LEU A 209 -13.98 -11.69 -14.56
C LEU A 209 -12.77 -11.49 -13.64
N GLN A 210 -11.89 -12.49 -13.52
CA GLN A 210 -10.64 -12.38 -12.75
C GLN A 210 -9.71 -11.30 -13.32
N ASP A 211 -9.61 -11.21 -14.65
CA ASP A 211 -8.83 -10.18 -15.31
C ASP A 211 -9.43 -8.78 -15.10
N GLN A 212 -10.76 -8.65 -15.20
CA GLN A 212 -11.44 -7.41 -14.83
C GLN A 212 -11.19 -7.02 -13.37
N LEU A 213 -11.30 -7.95 -12.43
CA LEU A 213 -11.04 -7.70 -11.02
C LEU A 213 -9.62 -7.18 -10.78
N ARG A 214 -8.61 -7.79 -11.42
CA ARG A 214 -7.21 -7.34 -11.34
C ARG A 214 -7.04 -5.90 -11.82
N ARG A 215 -7.71 -5.52 -12.92
CA ARG A 215 -7.70 -4.14 -13.43
C ARG A 215 -8.28 -3.16 -12.42
N TYR A 216 -9.44 -3.44 -11.84
CA TYR A 216 -10.06 -2.56 -10.84
C TYR A 216 -9.21 -2.46 -9.55
N LEU A 217 -8.64 -3.57 -9.08
CA LEU A 217 -7.72 -3.57 -7.95
C LEU A 217 -6.51 -2.68 -8.22
N MET A 218 -5.94 -2.74 -9.43
CA MET A 218 -4.81 -1.91 -9.80
C MET A 218 -5.12 -0.41 -9.74
N VAL A 219 -6.33 0.02 -10.16
CA VAL A 219 -6.75 1.43 -10.08
C VAL A 219 -6.77 1.94 -8.64
N LEU A 220 -7.05 1.09 -7.64
CA LEU A 220 -6.98 1.50 -6.24
C LEU A 220 -5.57 1.89 -5.79
N TYR A 221 -4.54 1.32 -6.40
CA TYR A 221 -3.13 1.48 -6.00
C TYR A 221 -2.33 2.40 -6.93
N VAL A 222 -2.83 2.68 -8.14
CA VAL A 222 -2.21 3.64 -9.06
C VAL A 222 -2.55 5.07 -8.59
N PRO A 223 -1.55 5.89 -8.22
CA PRO A 223 -1.80 7.26 -7.77
C PRO A 223 -2.57 8.05 -8.83
N PRO A 224 -3.61 8.83 -8.44
CA PRO A 224 -4.28 9.70 -9.40
C PRO A 224 -3.28 10.72 -9.94
N ASN A 225 -3.26 10.88 -11.26
CA ASN A 225 -2.38 11.81 -11.96
C ASN A 225 -2.94 13.24 -11.84
N THR A 226 -3.19 13.72 -10.62
CA THR A 226 -3.24 15.15 -10.36
C THR A 226 -1.82 15.64 -10.53
N LYS A 227 -1.59 16.58 -11.45
CA LYS A 227 -0.33 17.33 -11.51
C LYS A 227 -0.15 17.99 -10.14
N ALA A 228 0.57 17.33 -9.24
CA ALA A 228 1.20 17.97 -8.11
C ALA A 228 2.26 18.86 -8.74
N THR A 229 1.94 20.13 -8.83
CA THR A 229 2.93 21.18 -9.03
C THR A 229 3.96 21.01 -7.93
N GLU A 230 5.23 20.99 -8.33
CA GLU A 230 6.43 20.77 -7.52
C GLU A 230 6.63 19.34 -7.00
N LEU A 231 7.87 18.87 -7.18
CA LEU A 231 8.39 17.63 -6.63
C LEU A 231 8.37 17.77 -5.10
N ASP A 232 7.25 17.47 -4.44
CA ASP A 232 7.22 17.39 -2.99
C ASP A 232 7.99 16.13 -2.61
N LEU A 233 9.30 16.30 -2.41
CA LEU A 233 10.14 15.27 -1.82
C LEU A 233 9.44 14.82 -0.54
N PRO A 234 9.21 13.51 -0.35
CA PRO A 234 8.62 13.03 0.88
C PRO A 234 9.46 13.59 2.04
N LYS A 235 8.77 14.25 2.98
CA LYS A 235 9.39 14.90 4.14
C LYS A 235 9.06 14.10 5.40
N SER A 236 9.96 14.15 6.36
CA SER A 236 9.77 13.62 7.70
C SER A 236 8.69 14.41 8.47
N ILE A 237 8.30 13.93 9.65
CA ILE A 237 7.38 14.64 10.56
C ILE A 237 7.98 15.98 10.97
N THR A 238 9.31 16.05 11.13
CA THR A 238 10.06 17.29 11.39
C THR A 238 10.30 18.15 10.14
N GLY A 239 9.88 17.69 8.95
CA GLY A 239 9.95 18.45 7.70
C GLY A 239 11.27 18.30 6.92
N GLN A 240 12.15 17.36 7.30
CA GLN A 240 13.38 17.08 6.58
C GLN A 240 13.11 16.22 5.34
N PRO A 241 13.81 16.44 4.21
CA PRO A 241 13.74 15.55 3.06
C PRO A 241 14.13 14.11 3.43
N LEU A 242 13.41 13.12 2.91
CA LEU A 242 13.72 11.71 3.13
C LEU A 242 14.80 11.23 2.14
N GLU A 243 16.06 11.53 2.47
CA GLU A 243 17.23 11.00 1.77
C GLU A 243 17.90 9.90 2.59
N GLY A 244 17.75 8.64 2.14
CA GLY A 244 18.29 7.49 2.86
C GLY A 244 17.60 7.26 4.21
N MET A 245 18.26 6.53 5.10
CA MET A 245 17.75 6.30 6.44
C MET A 245 18.17 7.47 7.34
N SER A 246 17.22 8.04 8.09
CA SER A 246 17.47 9.15 9.00
C SER A 246 16.71 8.97 10.31
N THR A 247 17.20 9.61 11.37
CA THR A 247 16.53 9.68 12.66
C THR A 247 16.48 11.12 13.12
N ASN A 248 15.34 11.55 13.65
CA ASN A 248 15.19 12.90 14.18
C ASN A 248 14.52 12.87 15.55
N LEU A 249 15.01 13.74 16.42
CA LEU A 249 14.40 13.96 17.72
C LEU A 249 13.13 14.80 17.55
N ILE A 250 11.98 14.33 18.07
CA ILE A 250 10.72 15.06 18.03
C ILE A 250 10.53 15.84 19.33
N SER A 251 10.68 15.17 20.47
CA SER A 251 10.54 15.80 21.78
C SER A 251 11.28 15.05 22.87
N VAL A 252 11.73 15.79 23.87
CA VAL A 252 12.32 15.28 25.11
C VAL A 252 11.59 15.94 26.27
N THR A 253 11.07 15.12 27.18
CA THR A 253 10.38 15.58 28.40
C THR A 253 10.92 14.87 29.61
N GLU A 254 11.14 15.58 30.71
CA GLU A 254 11.55 14.97 31.97
C GLU A 254 10.47 13.99 32.45
N ALA A 255 10.85 12.75 32.72
CA ALA A 255 9.96 11.69 33.14
C ALA A 255 9.66 11.82 34.63
N VAL A 256 8.43 11.45 35.03
CA VAL A 256 8.03 11.45 36.45
C VAL A 256 8.79 10.39 37.27
N ALA A 257 9.31 9.35 36.60
CA ALA A 257 10.05 8.27 37.24
C ALA A 257 11.49 8.71 37.57
N LYS A 258 11.96 8.34 38.77
CA LYS A 258 13.36 8.59 39.18
C LYS A 258 14.34 7.85 38.26
N PRO A 259 15.54 8.39 38.04
CA PRO A 259 16.62 7.67 37.34
C PRO A 259 16.98 6.41 38.12
N ASP A 260 17.39 5.37 37.41
CA ASP A 260 17.85 4.10 37.99
C ASP A 260 19.31 4.19 38.50
N SER A 261 19.75 5.37 38.94
CA SER A 261 21.13 5.71 39.32
C SER A 261 21.20 6.36 40.70
N SER A 262 22.30 6.14 41.41
CA SER A 262 22.59 6.79 42.70
C SER A 262 23.09 8.23 42.55
N ASN A 263 23.36 8.70 41.32
CA ASN A 263 23.76 10.08 41.08
C ASN A 263 22.52 11.01 41.18
N PRO A 264 22.50 11.98 42.11
CA PRO A 264 21.36 12.88 42.30
C PRO A 264 21.14 13.84 41.14
N ASP A 265 22.16 14.10 40.32
CA ASP A 265 22.09 15.06 39.20
C ASP A 265 21.55 14.41 37.92
N LEU A 266 21.47 13.07 37.87
CA LEU A 266 20.88 12.37 36.74
C LEU A 266 19.37 12.57 36.71
N LYS A 267 18.84 12.85 35.52
CA LYS A 267 17.41 12.91 35.26
C LYS A 267 17.02 11.84 34.28
N ARG A 268 15.77 11.37 34.37
CA ARG A 268 15.19 10.45 33.40
C ARG A 268 14.32 11.24 32.45
N TYR A 269 14.44 10.94 31.16
CA TYR A 269 13.69 11.61 30.11
C TYR A 269 12.87 10.61 29.31
N ASP A 270 11.62 10.97 29.01
CA ASP A 270 10.81 10.36 27.97
C ASP A 270 11.18 11.02 26.64
N VAL A 271 11.61 10.21 25.68
CA VAL A 271 12.13 10.65 24.38
C VAL A 271 11.18 10.17 23.29
N VAL A 272 10.74 11.09 22.43
CA VAL A 272 9.99 10.78 21.22
C VAL A 272 10.87 11.13 20.03
N PHE A 273 11.02 10.19 19.11
CA PHE A 273 11.85 10.34 17.92
C PHE A 273 11.12 9.78 16.71
N GLU A 274 11.52 10.21 15.52
CA GLU A 274 11.17 9.54 14.28
C GLU A 274 12.39 8.83 13.69
N ALA A 275 12.13 7.68 13.07
CA ALA A 275 13.05 7.03 12.16
C ALA A 275 12.39 6.99 10.79
N CYS A 276 13.09 7.49 9.78
CA CYS A 276 12.59 7.60 8.43
C CYS A 276 13.49 6.85 7.46
N THR A 277 12.92 6.51 6.31
CA THR A 277 13.66 5.98 5.18
C THR A 277 13.22 6.64 3.89
N GLY A 278 14.18 6.93 3.02
CA GLY A 278 13.97 7.33 1.64
C GLY A 278 13.51 6.14 0.79
N LYS A 279 14.20 5.85 -0.30
CA LYS A 279 13.73 4.83 -1.27
C LYS A 279 13.82 3.39 -0.77
N ASP A 280 14.61 3.13 0.25
CA ASP A 280 14.89 1.77 0.73
C ASP A 280 13.90 1.35 1.82
N THR A 281 13.66 0.04 1.94
CA THR A 281 12.85 -0.50 3.04
C THR A 281 13.76 -0.93 4.18
N VAL A 282 13.41 -0.56 5.42
CA VAL A 282 14.12 -1.01 6.61
C VAL A 282 13.31 -2.14 7.26
N ARG A 283 13.82 -3.37 7.20
CA ARG A 283 13.13 -4.57 7.71
C ARG A 283 13.13 -4.65 9.23
N ILE A 284 14.28 -4.33 9.83
CA ILE A 284 14.47 -4.32 11.29
C ILE A 284 15.00 -2.94 11.69
N PRO A 285 14.12 -1.98 11.96
CA PRO A 285 14.52 -0.66 12.42
C PRO A 285 14.95 -0.70 13.89
N VAL A 286 16.24 -0.46 14.12
CA VAL A 286 16.84 -0.41 15.46
C VAL A 286 17.48 0.95 15.63
N ILE A 287 17.01 1.69 16.63
CA ILE A 287 17.47 3.05 16.91
C ILE A 287 18.13 3.06 18.28
N ASP A 288 19.36 3.55 18.34
CA ASP A 288 20.07 3.79 19.59
C ASP A 288 19.78 5.23 20.01
N ILE A 289 19.19 5.41 21.18
CA ILE A 289 19.03 6.71 21.82
C ILE A 289 20.24 6.88 22.73
N VAL A 290 21.08 7.86 22.44
CA VAL A 290 22.35 8.10 23.15
C VAL A 290 22.26 9.44 23.86
N SER A 291 22.88 9.53 25.03
CA SER A 291 23.04 10.76 25.81
C SER A 291 24.48 10.87 26.32
N ASP A 292 24.76 11.92 27.08
CA ASP A 292 26.02 12.11 27.78
C ASP A 292 26.34 11.04 28.85
N SER A 293 25.32 10.35 29.36
CA SER A 293 25.47 9.44 30.50
C SER A 293 25.00 8.00 30.26
N ALA A 294 24.14 7.79 29.26
CA ALA A 294 23.57 6.49 28.96
C ALA A 294 23.29 6.29 27.46
N SER A 295 23.08 5.04 27.07
CA SER A 295 22.56 4.65 25.76
C SER A 295 21.49 3.58 25.95
N THR A 296 20.40 3.66 25.17
CA THR A 296 19.35 2.65 25.14
C THR A 296 18.97 2.34 23.70
N THR A 297 18.74 1.06 23.40
CA THR A 297 18.33 0.62 22.07
C THR A 297 16.82 0.40 22.02
N VAL A 298 16.18 0.90 20.97
CA VAL A 298 14.75 0.73 20.70
C VAL A 298 14.56 0.07 19.34
N LYS A 299 13.91 -1.10 19.36
CA LYS A 299 13.41 -1.75 18.15
C LYS A 299 12.01 -1.25 17.86
N LEU A 300 11.78 -0.72 16.65
CA LEU A 300 10.42 -0.39 16.25
C LEU A 300 9.67 -1.67 15.84
N ILE A 301 8.37 -1.68 16.10
CA ILE A 301 7.52 -2.87 15.96
C ILE A 301 7.46 -3.33 14.50
N ASP A 302 7.34 -2.37 13.60
CA ASP A 302 7.10 -2.63 12.19
C ASP A 302 8.29 -2.21 11.34
N ARG A 303 8.45 -2.85 10.17
CA ARG A 303 9.37 -2.37 9.13
C ARG A 303 9.01 -0.95 8.67
N ILE A 304 10.01 -0.13 8.38
CA ILE A 304 9.80 1.20 7.80
C ILE A 304 9.75 1.05 6.27
N VAL A 305 8.59 1.32 5.68
CA VAL A 305 8.40 1.23 4.22
C VAL A 305 9.03 2.42 3.49
N PRO A 306 9.36 2.31 2.20
CA PRO A 306 9.98 3.40 1.45
C PRO A 306 9.20 4.71 1.55
N ASN A 307 9.92 5.81 1.70
CA ASN A 307 9.44 7.18 1.77
C ASN A 307 8.45 7.39 2.93
N SER A 308 8.73 6.75 4.07
CA SER A 308 7.90 6.85 5.26
C SER A 308 8.74 6.98 6.53
N CYS A 309 8.07 7.38 7.60
CA CYS A 309 8.63 7.49 8.93
C CYS A 309 7.81 6.67 9.92
N GLN A 310 8.46 6.23 10.98
CA GLN A 310 7.81 5.69 12.17
C GLN A 310 8.25 6.48 13.39
N VAL A 311 7.34 6.63 14.35
CA VAL A 311 7.63 7.28 15.63
C VAL A 311 7.95 6.21 16.66
N GLY A 312 9.07 6.39 17.35
CA GLY A 312 9.48 5.58 18.48
C GLY A 312 9.46 6.39 19.77
N ILE A 313 9.36 5.66 20.89
CA ILE A 313 9.41 6.23 22.23
C ILE A 313 10.46 5.46 23.02
N ALA A 314 11.28 6.18 23.77
CA ALA A 314 12.30 5.60 24.64
C ALA A 314 12.32 6.31 26.00
N LYS A 315 12.96 5.69 26.99
CA LYS A 315 13.34 6.36 28.23
C LYS A 315 14.84 6.29 28.39
N ILE A 316 15.48 7.41 28.71
CA ILE A 316 16.93 7.47 28.88
C ILE A 316 17.29 8.35 30.07
N ASN A 317 18.39 8.04 30.74
CA ASN A 317 18.96 8.92 31.75
C ASN A 317 19.96 9.86 31.08
N ALA A 318 19.93 11.16 31.42
CA ALA A 318 20.88 12.16 30.94
C ALA A 318 21.11 13.22 32.03
N LEU A 319 22.27 13.89 32.02
CA LEU A 319 22.43 15.11 32.85
C LEU A 319 21.79 16.31 32.15
N ASP A 320 21.87 16.34 30.82
CA ASP A 320 21.27 17.38 29.97
C ASP A 320 20.38 16.76 28.88
N SER A 321 19.16 17.28 28.76
CA SER A 321 18.23 16.94 27.68
C SER A 321 18.78 17.24 26.28
N GLU A 322 19.64 18.24 26.13
CA GLU A 322 20.22 18.61 24.83
C GLU A 322 21.28 17.61 24.34
N SER A 323 21.80 16.76 25.24
CA SER A 323 22.75 15.70 24.88
C SER A 323 22.09 14.48 24.23
N ILE A 324 20.75 14.40 24.24
CA ILE A 324 20.00 13.22 23.79
C ILE A 324 19.87 13.23 22.26
N GLU A 325 20.41 12.20 21.62
CA GLU A 325 20.40 12.05 20.17
C GLU A 325 19.96 10.64 19.74
N PRO A 326 18.97 10.51 18.83
CA PRO A 326 18.65 9.24 18.20
C PRO A 326 19.62 8.95 17.04
N LYS A 327 20.20 7.75 17.03
CA LYS A 327 21.14 7.28 16.01
C LYS A 327 20.66 5.95 15.44
N ILE A 328 20.83 5.77 14.13
CA ILE A 328 20.57 4.48 13.50
C ILE A 328 21.59 3.48 14.03
N SER A 329 21.11 2.37 14.59
CA SER A 329 22.01 1.39 15.16
C SER A 329 22.90 0.75 14.09
N THR A 330 24.14 0.42 14.47
CA THR A 330 25.07 -0.35 13.63
C THR A 330 24.53 -1.74 13.25
N HIS A 331 23.49 -2.21 13.95
CA HIS A 331 22.73 -3.41 13.59
C HIS A 331 21.89 -3.27 12.31
N SER A 332 21.84 -2.09 11.69
CA SER A 332 21.25 -1.88 10.35
C SER A 332 21.79 -2.83 9.26
N LYS A 333 23.00 -3.38 9.43
CA LYS A 333 23.51 -4.48 8.58
C LYS A 333 22.59 -5.70 8.56
N ALA A 334 21.94 -6.02 9.68
CA ALA A 334 20.99 -7.12 9.78
C ALA A 334 19.82 -6.96 8.81
N SER A 335 19.36 -5.73 8.55
CA SER A 335 18.30 -5.48 7.56
C SER A 335 18.71 -5.89 6.14
N SER A 336 19.96 -5.61 5.75
CA SER A 336 20.49 -6.01 4.43
C SER A 336 20.73 -7.53 4.34
N GLU A 337 21.10 -8.17 5.45
CA GLU A 337 21.25 -9.62 5.51
C GLU A 337 19.90 -10.34 5.45
N VAL A 338 18.88 -9.78 6.12
CA VAL A 338 17.48 -10.23 6.02
C VAL A 338 17.02 -10.19 4.57
N GLU A 339 17.22 -9.08 3.86
CA GLU A 339 16.83 -8.97 2.45
C GLU A 339 17.54 -10.01 1.57
N LYS A 340 18.84 -10.23 1.78
CA LYS A 340 19.61 -11.27 1.07
C LYS A 340 19.07 -12.68 1.35
N LEU A 341 18.71 -12.97 2.60
CA LEU A 341 18.12 -14.26 2.98
C LEU A 341 16.71 -14.45 2.42
N GLU A 342 15.86 -13.42 2.44
CA GLU A 342 14.54 -13.43 1.80
C GLU A 342 14.66 -13.80 0.31
N LYS A 343 15.51 -13.07 -0.44
CA LYS A 343 15.75 -13.36 -1.88
C LYS A 343 16.28 -14.77 -2.12
N LYS A 344 17.17 -15.26 -1.25
CA LYS A 344 17.72 -16.62 -1.37
C LYS A 344 16.66 -17.68 -1.08
N ILE A 345 15.79 -17.47 -0.10
CA ILE A 345 14.67 -18.37 0.22
C ILE A 345 13.68 -18.42 -0.96
N ASP A 346 13.32 -17.27 -1.53
CA ASP A 346 12.42 -17.20 -2.69
C ASP A 346 12.98 -17.95 -3.90
N LYS A 347 14.30 -17.81 -4.15
CA LYS A 347 14.98 -18.58 -5.19
C LYS A 347 14.94 -20.09 -4.91
N LEU A 348 15.31 -20.52 -3.71
CA LEU A 348 15.28 -21.94 -3.32
C LEU A 348 13.86 -22.53 -3.40
N GLN A 349 12.82 -21.75 -3.09
CA GLN A 349 11.43 -22.17 -3.24
C GLN A 349 11.04 -22.35 -4.72
N THR A 350 11.52 -21.46 -5.58
CA THR A 350 11.29 -21.54 -7.02
C THR A 350 11.97 -22.78 -7.59
N ASP A 351 13.26 -22.97 -7.29
CA ASP A 351 14.05 -24.13 -7.73
C ASP A 351 13.42 -25.45 -7.24
N LEU A 352 12.97 -25.50 -5.98
CA LEU A 352 12.25 -26.67 -5.42
C LEU A 352 10.95 -26.95 -6.17
N SER A 353 10.18 -25.91 -6.50
CA SER A 353 8.94 -26.05 -7.26
C SER A 353 9.21 -26.55 -8.68
N GLU A 354 10.28 -26.13 -9.32
CA GLU A 354 10.69 -26.59 -10.65
C GLU A 354 11.11 -28.07 -10.62
N GLN A 355 11.97 -28.46 -9.68
CA GLN A 355 12.38 -29.86 -9.52
C GLN A 355 11.19 -30.80 -9.25
N ARG A 356 10.21 -30.36 -8.44
CA ARG A 356 8.96 -31.11 -8.22
C ARG A 356 8.13 -31.26 -9.50
N LYS A 357 8.08 -30.23 -10.35
CA LYS A 357 7.39 -30.32 -11.65
C LYS A 357 8.11 -31.28 -12.57
N SER A 358 9.44 -31.22 -12.66
CA SER A 358 10.26 -32.14 -13.44
C SER A 358 10.06 -33.59 -13.00
N LEU A 359 10.10 -33.84 -11.69
CA LEU A 359 9.82 -35.18 -11.14
C LEU A 359 8.44 -35.67 -11.55
N ASN A 360 7.40 -34.87 -11.34
CA ASN A 360 6.02 -35.24 -11.69
C ASN A 360 5.85 -35.53 -13.19
N GLN A 361 6.51 -34.76 -14.06
CA GLN A 361 6.51 -35.00 -15.50
C GLN A 361 7.20 -36.32 -15.85
N LEU A 362 8.34 -36.60 -15.23
CA LEU A 362 9.10 -37.83 -15.44
C LEU A 362 8.30 -39.06 -14.99
N THR A 363 7.71 -39.01 -13.79
CA THR A 363 6.92 -40.11 -13.21
C THR A 363 5.54 -40.31 -13.84
N SER A 364 5.06 -39.34 -14.63
CA SER A 364 3.79 -39.48 -15.36
C SER A 364 3.88 -40.41 -16.58
N LYS A 365 5.09 -40.83 -16.95
CA LYS A 365 5.38 -41.79 -18.03
C LYS A 365 5.89 -43.09 -17.43
N LYS A 366 5.75 -44.20 -18.16
CA LYS A 366 6.40 -45.47 -17.80
C LYS A 366 7.92 -45.25 -17.90
N LEU A 367 8.61 -45.36 -16.77
CA LEU A 367 10.05 -45.12 -16.67
C LEU A 367 10.81 -46.31 -17.28
N ASP A 368 11.85 -46.00 -18.05
CA ASP A 368 12.94 -46.92 -18.38
C ASP A 368 14.07 -46.75 -17.35
N SER A 369 15.13 -47.57 -17.43
CA SER A 369 16.26 -47.51 -16.48
C SER A 369 16.91 -46.12 -16.41
N THR A 370 16.98 -45.41 -17.54
CA THR A 370 17.48 -44.04 -17.62
C THR A 370 16.57 -43.06 -16.88
N GLY A 371 15.25 -43.22 -17.03
CA GLY A 371 14.25 -42.43 -16.30
C GLY A 371 14.29 -42.68 -14.79
N GLU A 372 14.59 -43.90 -14.34
CA GLU A 372 14.74 -44.23 -12.92
C GLU A 372 15.98 -43.54 -12.30
N GLU A 373 17.11 -43.51 -13.02
CA GLU A 373 18.31 -42.79 -12.60
C GLU A 373 18.06 -41.28 -12.50
N GLN A 374 17.43 -40.68 -13.52
CA GLN A 374 17.06 -39.26 -13.53
C GLN A 374 16.07 -38.91 -12.40
N ALA A 375 15.11 -39.79 -12.12
CA ALA A 375 14.17 -39.60 -11.00
C ALA A 375 14.91 -39.57 -9.66
N THR A 376 15.87 -40.48 -9.47
CA THR A 376 16.69 -40.55 -8.26
C THR A 376 17.52 -39.29 -8.07
N GLU A 377 18.15 -38.78 -9.14
CA GLU A 377 18.90 -37.52 -9.10
C GLU A 377 18.00 -36.32 -8.74
N ILE A 378 16.81 -36.22 -9.34
CA ILE A 378 15.84 -35.16 -9.02
C ILE A 378 15.40 -35.26 -7.55
N VAL A 379 15.16 -36.46 -7.02
CA VAL A 379 14.80 -36.66 -5.61
C VAL A 379 15.90 -36.19 -4.68
N GLN A 380 17.17 -36.53 -4.96
CA GLN A 380 18.32 -36.05 -4.17
C GLN A 380 18.46 -34.53 -4.22
N ASN A 381 18.25 -33.92 -5.39
CA ASN A 381 18.25 -32.46 -5.54
C ASN A 381 17.12 -31.80 -4.74
N ILE A 382 15.92 -32.38 -4.72
CA ILE A 382 14.80 -31.92 -3.90
C ILE A 382 15.15 -31.99 -2.41
N GLU A 383 15.77 -33.07 -1.96
CA GLU A 383 16.18 -33.24 -0.56
C GLU A 383 17.19 -32.16 -0.15
N LYS A 384 18.24 -31.96 -0.96
CA LYS A 384 19.23 -30.90 -0.73
C LYS A 384 18.60 -29.50 -0.68
N LEU A 385 17.73 -29.17 -1.64
CA LEU A 385 17.02 -27.89 -1.65
C LEU A 385 16.14 -27.69 -0.41
N ARG A 386 15.52 -28.74 0.14
CA ARG A 386 14.75 -28.64 1.39
C ARG A 386 15.64 -28.35 2.59
N LEU A 387 16.79 -28.99 2.69
CA LEU A 387 17.77 -28.75 3.76
C LEU A 387 18.30 -27.32 3.70
N ASP A 388 18.73 -26.88 2.52
CA ASP A 388 19.21 -25.50 2.31
C ASP A 388 18.11 -24.48 2.68
N LEU A 389 16.87 -24.74 2.26
CA LEU A 389 15.74 -23.86 2.56
C LEU A 389 15.45 -23.80 4.07
N LEU A 390 15.50 -24.93 4.78
CA LEU A 390 15.35 -24.98 6.23
C LEU A 390 16.46 -24.21 6.95
N GLU A 391 17.71 -24.39 6.52
CA GLU A 391 18.87 -23.71 7.10
C GLU A 391 18.76 -22.19 6.92
N ASN A 392 18.45 -21.72 5.70
CA ASN A 392 18.33 -20.29 5.43
C ASN A 392 17.12 -19.66 6.12
N ARG A 393 15.99 -20.37 6.26
CA ARG A 393 14.86 -19.92 7.09
C ARG A 393 15.24 -19.81 8.56
N THR A 394 15.97 -20.79 9.09
CA THR A 394 16.44 -20.77 10.48
C THR A 394 17.36 -19.57 10.73
N LYS A 395 18.29 -19.29 9.81
CA LYS A 395 19.14 -18.09 9.86
C LYS A 395 18.32 -16.80 9.83
N LEU A 396 17.32 -16.72 8.94
CA LEU A 396 16.42 -15.56 8.85
C LEU A 396 15.66 -15.34 10.17
N TYR A 397 15.05 -16.39 10.73
CA TYR A 397 14.34 -16.28 12.01
C TYR A 397 15.27 -15.90 13.16
N LYS A 398 16.48 -16.44 13.19
CA LYS A 398 17.48 -16.06 14.19
C LYS A 398 17.81 -14.57 14.10
N LEU A 399 17.97 -13.99 12.91
CA LEU A 399 18.21 -12.55 12.75
C LEU A 399 17.00 -11.70 13.16
N LEU A 400 15.78 -12.16 12.90
CA LEU A 400 14.56 -11.46 13.33
C LEU A 400 14.36 -11.47 14.85
N LEU A 401 14.92 -12.49 15.54
CA LEU A 401 14.85 -12.70 16.99
C LEU A 401 16.05 -12.16 17.78
N LEU A 402 17.22 -12.00 17.16
CA LEU A 402 18.47 -11.54 17.82
C LEU A 402 18.50 -10.04 18.14
N VAL A 403 17.47 -9.30 17.75
CA VAL A 403 17.40 -7.84 17.81
C VAL A 403 16.18 -7.42 18.60
#